data_AF-A0A6S7IFM5-F1
#
_entry.id   AF-A0A6S7IFM5-F1
#
_cell.length_a   1.000
_cell.length_b   1.000
_cell.length_c   1.000
_cell.angle_alpha   90.00
_cell.angle_beta   90.00
_cell.angle_gamma   90.00
#
_symmetry.space_group_name_H-M   'P 1'
#
loop_
_entity.id
_entity.type
_entity.pdbx_description
1 polymer ?
#
loop_
_entity_poly.entity_id
_entity_poly.type
_entity_poly.pdbx_seq_one_letter_code
_entity_poly.pdbx_strand_id
1 'polypeptide(L)'
;MEITQLARVLACTLDPNLRVEAEKQLNEVYKTPRFVSQLLQVVMSGEVQQPIRQAGGIYLKNMITQCWRNRDATNSVDGEMPFVISDEDKSLIRNHIIEAIIHSPELI
;
A
#
# COMPACT_ATOMS: atom_id res chain seq x y z
N MET A 1 6.43 -3.48 -9.88
CA MET A 1 6.69 -2.05 -10.22
C MET A 1 7.91 -1.59 -9.43
N GLU A 2 8.78 -0.75 -9.97
CA GLU A 2 9.94 -0.25 -9.19
C GLU A 2 9.49 0.69 -8.06
N ILE A 3 10.24 0.76 -6.96
CA ILE A 3 9.93 1.62 -5.78
C ILE A 3 9.78 3.08 -6.20
N THR A 4 10.68 3.56 -7.07
CA THR A 4 10.69 4.93 -7.60
C THR A 4 9.44 5.21 -8.43
N GLN A 5 8.99 4.24 -9.21
CA GLN A 5 7.76 4.34 -9.99
C GLN A 5 6.54 4.37 -9.07
N LEU A 6 6.49 3.52 -8.04
CA LEU A 6 5.41 3.53 -7.04
C LEU A 6 5.35 4.87 -6.29
N ALA A 7 6.50 5.39 -5.86
CA ALA A 7 6.59 6.70 -5.22
C ALA A 7 6.09 7.82 -6.15
N ARG A 8 6.38 7.75 -7.44
CA ARG A 8 5.86 8.70 -8.44
C ARG A 8 4.34 8.63 -8.57
N VAL A 9 3.78 7.42 -8.66
CA VAL A 9 2.32 7.23 -8.73
C VAL A 9 1.66 7.76 -7.46
N LEU A 10 2.23 7.47 -6.28
CA LEU A 10 1.75 8.01 -5.00
C LEU A 10 1.84 9.55 -4.97
N ALA A 11 2.90 10.15 -5.52
CA ALA A 11 3.00 11.60 -5.63
C ALA A 11 1.85 12.19 -6.48
N CYS A 12 1.49 11.53 -7.58
CA CYS A 12 0.36 11.95 -8.42
C CYS A 12 -0.99 11.87 -7.70
N THR A 13 -1.14 11.05 -6.66
CA THR A 13 -2.38 11.02 -5.84
C THR A 13 -2.60 12.29 -5.03
N LEU A 14 -1.53 13.08 -4.81
CA LEU A 14 -1.58 14.34 -4.08
C LEU A 14 -2.00 15.53 -4.98
N ASP A 15 -1.92 15.38 -6.30
CA ASP A 15 -2.35 16.39 -7.28
C ASP A 15 -3.82 16.15 -7.69
N PRO A 16 -4.75 17.09 -7.46
CA PRO A 16 -6.14 16.95 -7.86
C PRO A 16 -6.37 16.61 -9.34
N ASN A 17 -5.50 17.08 -10.23
CA ASN A 17 -5.62 16.86 -11.68
C ASN A 17 -5.16 15.45 -12.09
N LEU A 18 -4.25 14.85 -11.34
CA LEU A 18 -3.66 13.54 -11.65
C LEU A 18 -4.21 12.41 -10.76
N ARG A 19 -4.92 12.74 -9.68
CA ARG A 19 -5.37 11.80 -8.65
C ARG A 19 -6.15 10.62 -9.22
N VAL A 20 -7.14 10.88 -10.08
CA VAL A 20 -8.03 9.83 -10.62
C VAL A 20 -7.24 8.80 -11.42
N GLU A 21 -6.32 9.27 -12.27
CA GLU A 21 -5.47 8.40 -13.08
C GLU A 21 -4.46 7.63 -12.22
N ALA A 22 -3.87 8.29 -11.22
CA ALA A 22 -2.96 7.64 -10.28
C ALA A 22 -3.65 6.54 -9.44
N GLU A 23 -4.85 6.81 -8.92
CA GLU A 23 -5.65 5.83 -8.19
C GLU A 23 -6.05 4.64 -9.08
N LYS A 24 -6.38 4.90 -10.36
CA LYS A 24 -6.63 3.84 -11.34
C LYS A 24 -5.40 2.95 -11.52
N GLN A 25 -4.21 3.53 -11.70
CA GLN A 25 -2.97 2.77 -11.82
C GLN A 25 -2.69 1.94 -10.56
N LEU A 26 -2.91 2.47 -9.36
CA LEU A 26 -2.78 1.72 -8.11
C LEU A 26 -3.76 0.55 -8.04
N ASN A 27 -5.01 0.74 -8.49
CA ASN A 27 -6.04 -0.30 -8.54
C ASN A 27 -5.76 -1.39 -9.58
N GLU A 28 -4.94 -1.13 -10.60
CA GLU A 28 -4.51 -2.16 -11.54
C GLU A 28 -3.40 -3.05 -10.95
N VAL A 29 -2.54 -2.49 -10.10
CA VAL A 29 -1.33 -3.18 -9.62
C VAL A 29 -1.46 -3.75 -8.21
N TYR A 30 -2.45 -3.37 -7.39
CA TYR A 30 -2.51 -3.75 -5.96
C TYR A 30 -2.58 -5.26 -5.70
N LYS A 31 -3.09 -6.04 -6.67
CA LYS A 31 -3.14 -7.52 -6.59
C LYS A 31 -1.84 -8.20 -7.01
N THR A 32 -0.85 -7.44 -7.48
CA THR A 32 0.43 -7.99 -7.97
C THR A 32 1.25 -8.53 -6.78
N PRO A 33 1.93 -9.68 -6.93
CA PRO A 33 2.82 -10.18 -5.89
C PRO A 33 3.86 -9.15 -5.47
N ARG A 34 4.18 -9.09 -4.18
CA ARG A 34 5.15 -8.16 -3.58
C ARG A 34 4.73 -6.70 -3.58
N PHE A 35 3.54 -6.35 -4.08
CA PHE A 35 3.08 -4.96 -4.09
C PHE A 35 3.05 -4.35 -2.69
N VAL A 36 2.53 -5.07 -1.70
CA VAL A 36 2.44 -4.56 -0.32
C VAL A 36 3.82 -4.39 0.31
N SER A 37 4.74 -5.32 0.01
CA SER A 37 6.15 -5.21 0.43
C SER A 37 6.85 -4.00 -0.19
N GLN A 38 6.62 -3.74 -1.47
CA GLN A 38 7.14 -2.54 -2.16
C GLN A 38 6.57 -1.25 -1.56
N LEU A 39 5.29 -1.26 -1.23
CA LEU A 39 4.64 -0.12 -0.58
C LEU A 39 5.23 0.17 0.80
N LEU A 40 5.50 -0.87 1.60
CA LEU A 40 6.18 -0.70 2.89
C LEU A 40 7.59 -0.11 2.72
N GLN A 41 8.35 -0.54 1.71
CA GLN A 41 9.66 0.04 1.40
C GLN A 41 9.58 1.52 1.03
N VAL A 42 8.56 1.95 0.26
CA VAL A 42 8.34 3.38 -0.02
C VAL A 42 8.07 4.16 1.26
N VAL A 43 7.24 3.62 2.16
CA VAL A 43 6.92 4.27 3.46
C VAL A 43 8.15 4.42 4.34
N MET A 44 9.04 3.43 4.34
CA MET A 44 10.26 3.42 5.14
C MET A 44 11.43 4.18 4.49
N SER A 45 11.36 4.51 3.20
CA SER A 45 12.48 5.15 2.48
C SER A 45 12.69 6.60 2.91
N GLY A 46 13.89 6.91 3.41
CA GLY A 46 14.31 8.28 3.72
C GLY A 46 14.59 9.15 2.49
N GLU A 47 14.68 8.56 1.29
CA GLU A 47 14.89 9.29 0.03
C GLU A 47 13.58 9.80 -0.58
N VAL A 48 12.44 9.27 -0.14
CA VAL A 48 11.12 9.67 -0.62
C VAL A 48 10.60 10.83 0.23
N GLN A 49 10.04 11.85 -0.43
CA GLN A 49 9.52 13.02 0.26
C GLN A 49 8.39 12.65 1.23
N GLN A 50 8.35 13.37 2.36
CA GLN A 50 7.43 13.10 3.46
C GLN A 50 5.94 13.00 3.06
N PRO A 51 5.37 13.89 2.22
CA PRO A 51 3.97 13.80 1.81
C PRO A 51 3.66 12.51 1.02
N ILE A 52 4.62 12.03 0.22
CA ILE A 52 4.49 10.80 -0.56
C ILE A 52 4.53 9.58 0.37
N ARG A 53 5.43 9.58 1.36
CA ARG A 53 5.50 8.54 2.39
C ARG A 53 4.20 8.45 3.18
N GLN A 54 3.59 9.59 3.52
CA GLN A 54 2.28 9.64 4.20
C GLN A 54 1.17 9.04 3.34
N ALA A 55 1.09 9.41 2.05
CA ALA A 55 0.14 8.80 1.12
C ALA A 55 0.33 7.28 1.05
N GLY A 56 1.58 6.82 0.95
CA GLY A 56 1.93 5.40 1.00
C GLY A 56 1.50 4.72 2.29
N GLY A 57 1.69 5.36 3.45
CA GLY A 57 1.30 4.84 4.76
C GLY A 57 -0.22 4.71 4.91
N ILE A 58 -0.97 5.70 4.43
CA ILE A 58 -2.44 5.64 4.38
C ILE A 58 -2.89 4.48 3.50
N TYR A 59 -2.31 4.35 2.31
CA TYR A 59 -2.65 3.26 1.39
C TYR A 59 -2.31 1.89 2.00
N LEU A 60 -1.14 1.75 2.63
CA LEU A 60 -0.69 0.52 3.29
C LEU A 60 -1.64 0.12 4.41
N LYS A 61 -2.01 1.07 5.28
CA LYS A 61 -2.97 0.84 6.37
C LYS A 61 -4.32 0.36 5.81
N ASN A 62 -4.82 1.02 4.76
CA ASN A 62 -6.08 0.64 4.11
C ASN A 62 -6.00 -0.79 3.54
N MET A 63 -4.93 -1.12 2.82
CA MET A 63 -4.72 -2.48 2.30
C MET A 63 -4.67 -3.54 3.39
N ILE A 64 -3.90 -3.33 4.46
CA ILE A 64 -3.82 -4.28 5.58
C ILE A 64 -5.20 -4.42 6.22
N THR A 65 -5.94 -3.33 6.41
CA THR A 65 -7.27 -3.38 7.03
C THR A 65 -8.28 -4.15 6.16
N GLN A 66 -8.19 -4.01 4.84
CA GLN A 66 -9.16 -4.57 3.91
C GLN A 66 -8.83 -6.01 3.48
N CYS A 67 -7.55 -6.34 3.32
CA CYS A 67 -7.08 -7.53 2.60
C CYS A 67 -6.26 -8.51 3.46
N TRP A 68 -6.16 -8.32 4.79
CA TRP A 68 -5.33 -9.19 5.65
C TRP A 68 -5.93 -10.57 5.93
N ARG A 69 -7.24 -10.66 6.12
CA ARG A 69 -7.94 -11.92 6.38
C ARG A 69 -8.80 -12.30 5.19
N ASN A 70 -8.96 -13.60 4.97
CA ASN A 70 -9.98 -14.12 4.08
C ASN A 70 -11.33 -13.77 4.70
N ARG A 71 -11.98 -12.70 4.21
CA ARG A 71 -13.33 -12.35 4.67
C ARG A 71 -14.24 -13.50 4.24
N ASP A 72 -15.12 -13.93 5.14
CA ASP A 72 -16.02 -15.07 4.91
C ASP A 72 -16.66 -15.02 3.52
N ALA A 73 -16.82 -16.18 2.88
CA ALA A 73 -17.36 -16.36 1.53
C ALA A 73 -18.76 -15.76 1.30
N THR A 74 -19.40 -15.20 2.34
CA THR A 74 -20.63 -14.42 2.24
C THR A 74 -20.40 -12.99 1.74
N ASN A 75 -19.15 -12.50 1.72
CA ASN A 75 -18.76 -11.17 1.23
C ASN A 75 -18.27 -11.15 -0.23
N SER A 76 -18.33 -12.28 -0.95
CA SER A 76 -18.07 -12.30 -2.38
C SER A 76 -19.24 -11.63 -3.11
N VAL A 77 -19.04 -10.37 -3.51
CA VAL A 77 -19.90 -9.72 -4.49
C VAL A 77 -19.56 -10.36 -5.85
N ASP A 78 -20.57 -10.86 -6.56
CA ASP A 78 -20.45 -11.47 -7.90
C ASP A 78 -19.57 -12.73 -8.01
N GLY A 79 -19.32 -13.44 -6.91
CA GLY A 79 -18.62 -14.74 -6.94
C GLY A 79 -17.10 -14.65 -7.08
N GLU A 80 -16.52 -13.45 -7.15
CA GLU A 80 -15.07 -13.27 -7.02
C GLU A 80 -14.66 -13.33 -5.54
N MET A 81 -13.63 -14.14 -5.25
CA MET A 81 -13.01 -14.13 -3.92
C MET A 81 -12.36 -12.76 -3.68
N PRO A 82 -12.56 -12.16 -2.49
CA PRO A 82 -11.88 -10.91 -2.14
C PRO A 82 -10.36 -11.13 -2.18
N PHE A 83 -9.63 -10.11 -2.66
CA PHE A 83 -8.17 -10.18 -2.65
C PHE A 83 -7.66 -10.31 -1.21
N VAL A 84 -6.76 -11.29 -1.00
CA VAL A 84 -6.08 -11.53 0.26
C VAL A 84 -4.57 -11.39 0.03
N ILE A 85 -3.91 -10.63 0.91
CA ILE A 85 -2.46 -10.44 0.88
C ILE A 85 -1.78 -11.82 1.03
N SER A 86 -0.75 -12.07 0.23
CA SER A 86 0.01 -13.33 0.27
C SER A 86 0.69 -13.53 1.62
N ASP A 87 0.97 -14.79 1.99
CA ASP A 87 1.64 -15.09 3.26
C ASP A 87 3.09 -14.59 3.31
N GLU A 88 3.75 -14.50 2.15
CA GLU A 88 5.07 -13.89 2.01
C GLU A 88 5.03 -12.39 2.38
N ASP A 89 4.12 -11.62 1.77
CA ASP A 89 3.97 -10.19 2.08
C ASP A 89 3.53 -9.98 3.53
N LYS A 90 2.64 -10.82 4.07
CA LYS A 90 2.25 -10.78 5.48
C LYS A 90 3.44 -11.01 6.41
N SER A 91 4.33 -11.95 6.06
CA SER A 91 5.54 -12.22 6.83
C SER A 91 6.46 -11.00 6.85
N LEU A 92 6.69 -10.40 5.69
CA LEU A 92 7.53 -9.20 5.56
C LEU A 92 6.96 -8.03 6.36
N ILE A 93 5.64 -7.80 6.28
CA ILE A 93 4.96 -6.77 7.07
C ILE A 93 5.17 -7.02 8.57
N ARG A 94 4.92 -8.24 9.06
CA ARG A 94 5.10 -8.55 10.49
C ARG A 94 6.53 -8.30 10.97
N ASN A 95 7.53 -8.58 10.13
CA ASN A 95 8.93 -8.42 10.50
C ASN A 95 9.38 -6.95 10.56
N HIS A 96 8.77 -6.06 9.78
CA HIS A 96 9.26 -4.68 9.62
C HIS A 96 8.28 -3.61 10.12
N ILE A 97 7.03 -3.95 10.45
CA ILE A 97 6.01 -2.94 10.81
C ILE A 97 6.39 -2.15 12.06
N ILE A 98 7.04 -2.78 13.05
CA ILE A 98 7.50 -2.10 14.27
C ILE A 98 8.58 -1.07 13.93
N GLU A 99 9.55 -1.46 13.10
CA GLU A 99 10.59 -0.56 12.63
C GLU A 99 10.00 0.61 11.81
N ALA A 100 9.01 0.34 10.96
CA ALA A 100 8.32 1.37 10.20
C ALA A 100 7.60 2.39 11.09
N ILE A 101 7.00 1.93 12.20
CA ILE A 101 6.33 2.81 13.18
C ILE A 101 7.35 3.69 13.91
N ILE A 102 8.51 3.13 14.30
CA ILE A 102 9.58 3.88 14.97
C ILE A 102 10.11 5.02 14.06
N HIS A 103 10.23 4.76 12.76
CA HIS A 103 10.71 5.75 11.78
C HIS A 103 9.59 6.64 11.20
N SER A 104 8.35 6.49 11.68
CA SER A 104 7.27 7.38 11.32
C SER A 104 7.46 8.72 12.02
N PRO A 105 7.32 9.86 11.32
CA PRO A 105 7.33 11.15 11.99
C PRO A 105 6.12 11.31 12.89
N GLU A 106 6.26 12.23 13.85
CA GLU A 106 5.20 12.59 14.78
C GLU A 106 4.01 13.24 14.06
N LEU A 107 2.83 13.14 14.68
CA LEU A 107 1.61 13.77 14.18
C LEU A 107 1.81 15.29 14.09
N ILE A 108 1.53 15.85 12.91
CA ILE A 108 1.49 17.29 12.63
C ILE A 108 0.08 17.81 12.91
#